data_AF-A0A068WRC3-F1
#
_entry.id   AF-A0A068WRC3-F1
#
_cell.length_a   1.000
_cell.length_b   1.000
_cell.length_c   1.000
_cell.angle_alpha   90.00
_cell.angle_beta   90.00
_cell.angle_gamma   90.00
#
_symmetry.space_group_name_H-M   'P 1'
#
loop_
_entity.id
_entity.type
_entity.pdbx_description
1 polymer ?
#
loop_
_entity_poly.entity_id
_entity_poly.type
_entity_poly.pdbx_seq_one_letter_code
_entity_poly.pdbx_strand_id
1 'polypeptide(L)'
;MSLPSWRYIILSSQFSTVIYQHINQWPWLDKRLCRLLFPQPSHSTSQDALEEIPLTFENVFEFIPLSIQNAFEAMRYQEKQMDSYSRFLSSLTGKNDHGTVYFRIMPNTNEVEMSPMELLLRRKATGIKDCRISPLNKLSWRIISSSVCGKIRECDSSHEVGIKSFQGNPGKLQSYDCIIYLMDTRWMSNNDLISTLESLAPHQILVIVVVEESRKKKKCMVQRFVETLRILGVFGNSPLTSAPTNWRLWCIKRSRRKFIKKWFSVLQWGYYDVICRRLESSQNGRSIPTN
;
A
#
# COMPACT_ATOMS: atom_id res chain seq x y z
N MET A 1 6.87 -1.11 -43.66
CA MET A 1 7.46 -0.66 -42.39
C MET A 1 8.09 -1.86 -41.69
N SER A 2 9.42 -1.92 -41.63
CA SER A 2 10.14 -2.98 -40.92
C SER A 2 10.01 -2.78 -39.41
N LEU A 3 9.42 -3.75 -38.72
CA LEU A 3 9.43 -3.82 -37.26
C LEU A 3 10.90 -3.88 -36.78
N PRO A 4 11.34 -3.03 -35.82
CA PRO A 4 12.73 -3.01 -35.39
C PRO A 4 13.17 -4.37 -34.82
N SER A 5 14.41 -4.77 -35.11
CA SER A 5 15.07 -6.00 -34.63
C SER A 5 15.17 -6.14 -33.11
N TRP A 6 14.79 -5.10 -32.36
CA TRP A 6 14.84 -5.02 -30.91
C TRP A 6 13.80 -5.91 -30.23
N ARG A 7 12.73 -6.33 -30.94
CA ARG A 7 11.71 -7.24 -30.40
C ARG A 7 12.32 -8.54 -29.85
N TYR A 8 13.30 -9.11 -30.53
CA TYR A 8 13.94 -10.37 -30.10
C TYR A 8 14.77 -10.19 -28.82
N ILE A 9 15.52 -9.08 -28.72
CA ILE A 9 16.31 -8.75 -27.53
C ILE A 9 15.40 -8.54 -26.32
N ILE A 10 14.29 -7.86 -26.54
CA ILE A 10 13.31 -7.51 -25.52
C ILE A 10 12.52 -8.76 -25.05
N LEU A 11 12.26 -9.72 -25.94
CA LEU A 11 11.61 -10.99 -25.61
C LEU A 11 12.59 -12.05 -25.11
N SER A 12 13.88 -11.74 -25.04
CA SER A 12 14.86 -12.69 -24.52
C SER A 12 14.62 -12.98 -23.04
N SER A 13 14.81 -14.25 -22.66
CA SER A 13 14.66 -14.72 -21.27
C SER A 13 15.59 -13.99 -20.29
N GLN A 14 16.75 -13.53 -20.76
CA GLN A 14 17.70 -12.77 -19.95
C GLN A 14 17.14 -11.39 -19.60
N PHE A 15 16.57 -10.69 -20.58
CA PHE A 15 16.04 -9.35 -20.39
C PHE A 15 14.79 -9.34 -19.49
N SER A 16 13.88 -10.28 -19.71
CA SER A 16 12.71 -10.46 -18.83
C SER A 16 13.13 -10.79 -17.39
N THR A 17 14.20 -11.55 -17.21
CA THR A 17 14.78 -11.84 -15.89
C THR A 17 15.26 -10.56 -15.19
N VAL A 18 15.92 -9.64 -15.89
CA VAL A 18 16.39 -8.36 -15.31
C VAL A 18 15.23 -7.49 -14.87
N ILE A 19 14.22 -7.31 -15.74
CA ILE A 19 13.00 -6.55 -15.38
C ILE A 19 12.35 -7.16 -14.15
N TYR A 20 12.20 -8.48 -14.14
CA TYR A 20 11.58 -9.19 -13.03
C TYR A 20 12.38 -9.06 -11.73
N GLN A 21 13.71 -9.15 -11.79
CA GLN A 21 14.58 -8.91 -10.64
C GLN A 21 14.39 -7.50 -10.10
N HIS A 22 14.26 -6.50 -10.98
CA HIS A 22 14.02 -5.12 -10.58
C HIS A 22 12.64 -4.94 -9.93
N ILE A 23 11.56 -5.39 -10.57
CA ILE A 23 10.20 -5.27 -10.02
C ILE A 23 10.08 -6.07 -8.70
N ASN A 24 10.78 -7.19 -8.56
CA ASN A 24 10.79 -7.95 -7.30
C ASN A 24 11.45 -7.24 -6.12
N GLN A 25 12.24 -6.20 -6.39
CA GLN A 25 12.81 -5.36 -5.35
C GLN A 25 11.85 -4.26 -4.91
N TRP A 26 10.74 -4.05 -5.63
CA TRP A 26 9.79 -2.99 -5.29
C TRP A 26 9.10 -3.29 -3.95
N PRO A 27 9.17 -2.35 -3.00
CA PRO A 27 8.55 -2.53 -1.69
C PRO A 27 7.02 -2.39 -1.74
N TRP A 28 6.50 -1.73 -2.78
CA TRP A 28 5.10 -1.39 -2.91
C TRP A 28 4.66 -1.26 -4.38
N LEU A 29 3.34 -1.22 -4.55
CA LEU A 29 2.62 -1.01 -5.81
C LEU A 29 1.50 0.00 -5.54
N ASP A 30 1.21 0.92 -6.45
CA ASP A 30 0.10 1.88 -6.31
C ASP A 30 -0.86 1.80 -7.50
N LYS A 31 -1.93 2.59 -7.45
CA LYS A 31 -2.94 2.65 -8.53
C LYS A 31 -2.32 2.92 -9.89
N ARG A 32 -1.33 3.80 -9.98
CA ARG A 32 -0.69 4.20 -11.25
C ARG A 32 0.25 3.12 -11.77
N LEU A 33 1.09 2.54 -10.91
CA LEU A 33 1.91 1.39 -11.26
C LEU A 33 1.05 0.23 -11.73
N CYS A 34 -0.09 -0.04 -11.08
CA CYS A 34 -0.97 -1.08 -11.55
C CYS A 34 -1.53 -0.79 -12.94
N ARG A 35 -1.95 0.46 -13.23
CA ARG A 35 -2.42 0.83 -14.58
C ARG A 35 -1.33 0.68 -15.64
N LEU A 36 -0.09 1.03 -15.30
CA LEU A 36 1.05 0.85 -16.20
C LEU A 36 1.30 -0.64 -16.43
N LEU A 37 1.49 -1.42 -15.36
CA LEU A 37 1.81 -2.84 -15.46
C LEU A 37 0.68 -3.69 -16.02
N PHE A 38 -0.57 -3.32 -15.75
CA PHE A 38 -1.77 -4.09 -16.12
C PHE A 38 -2.74 -3.17 -16.86
N PRO A 39 -2.44 -2.82 -18.13
CA PRO A 39 -3.35 -2.03 -18.94
C PRO A 39 -4.69 -2.76 -19.01
N GLN A 40 -5.78 -2.01 -18.89
CA GLN A 40 -7.08 -2.62 -19.17
C GLN A 40 -7.13 -3.02 -20.65
N PRO A 41 -7.61 -4.23 -20.97
CA PRO A 41 -7.92 -4.57 -22.35
C PRO A 41 -8.92 -3.53 -22.84
N SER A 42 -8.61 -2.85 -23.94
CA SER A 42 -9.57 -1.98 -24.61
C SER A 42 -10.84 -2.80 -24.85
N HIS A 43 -12.00 -2.25 -24.48
CA HIS A 43 -13.33 -2.89 -24.45
C HIS A 43 -13.82 -3.46 -25.79
N SER A 44 -12.96 -3.67 -26.79
CA SER A 44 -13.31 -3.92 -28.18
C SER A 44 -13.47 -5.39 -28.58
N THR A 45 -13.25 -6.39 -27.72
CA THR A 45 -13.40 -7.80 -28.18
C THR A 45 -13.78 -8.76 -27.04
N SER A 46 -15.06 -9.16 -27.06
CA SER A 46 -15.66 -10.40 -26.53
C SER A 46 -15.10 -10.98 -25.23
N GLN A 47 -15.87 -10.80 -24.17
CA GLN A 47 -15.62 -11.18 -22.78
C GLN A 47 -15.83 -12.68 -22.48
N ASP A 48 -16.07 -13.50 -23.50
CA ASP A 48 -16.67 -14.84 -23.34
C ASP A 48 -15.68 -16.02 -23.30
N ALA A 49 -14.36 -15.78 -23.29
CA ALA A 49 -13.36 -16.86 -23.36
C ALA A 49 -12.30 -16.80 -22.24
N LEU A 50 -12.70 -16.45 -21.02
CA LEU A 50 -11.84 -16.51 -19.84
C LEU A 50 -12.25 -17.70 -18.95
N GLU A 51 -12.15 -18.91 -19.51
CA GLU A 51 -12.18 -20.15 -18.72
C GLU A 51 -11.01 -20.15 -17.71
N GLU A 52 -11.25 -20.74 -16.55
CA GLU A 52 -10.33 -20.83 -15.41
C GLU A 52 -9.06 -21.63 -15.73
N ILE A 53 -8.12 -21.03 -16.48
CA ILE A 53 -6.82 -21.67 -16.73
C ILE A 53 -6.04 -21.76 -15.40
N PRO A 54 -5.64 -22.97 -14.95
CA PRO A 54 -4.82 -23.13 -13.76
C PRO A 54 -3.51 -22.38 -13.88
N LEU A 55 -3.15 -21.65 -12.82
CA LEU A 55 -1.96 -20.81 -12.79
C LEU A 55 -0.69 -21.64 -12.60
N THR A 56 -0.08 -22.07 -13.71
CA THR A 56 1.35 -22.38 -13.73
C THR A 56 2.15 -21.08 -13.81
N PHE A 57 3.42 -21.12 -13.39
CA PHE A 57 4.34 -19.97 -13.45
C PHE A 57 4.45 -19.40 -14.88
N GLU A 58 4.32 -20.24 -15.88
CA GLU A 58 4.34 -19.89 -17.31
C GLU A 58 3.06 -19.13 -17.71
N ASN A 59 1.89 -19.53 -17.21
CA ASN A 59 0.62 -18.87 -17.53
C ASN A 59 0.51 -17.45 -16.93
N VAL A 60 1.26 -17.15 -15.86
CA VAL A 60 1.32 -15.78 -15.31
C VAL A 60 1.93 -14.80 -16.33
N PHE A 61 2.83 -15.27 -17.21
CA PHE A 61 3.39 -14.45 -18.29
C PHE A 61 2.41 -14.24 -19.45
N GLU A 62 1.51 -15.19 -19.72
CA GLU A 62 0.47 -15.01 -20.72
C GLU A 62 -0.61 -14.00 -20.26
N PHE A 63 -0.90 -13.96 -18.96
CA PHE A 63 -1.91 -13.05 -18.39
C PHE A 63 -1.43 -11.63 -18.12
N ILE A 64 -0.13 -11.38 -18.20
CA ILE A 64 0.43 -10.04 -18.04
C ILE A 64 1.08 -9.69 -19.38
N PRO A 65 0.34 -9.09 -20.32
CA PRO A 65 0.96 -8.34 -21.40
C PRO A 65 1.56 -7.08 -20.77
N LEU A 66 2.63 -7.27 -19.99
CA LEU A 66 3.58 -6.23 -19.67
C LEU A 66 4.20 -5.92 -21.02
N SER A 67 3.61 -4.97 -21.75
CA SER A 67 4.38 -4.38 -22.83
C SER A 67 5.66 -3.86 -22.16
N ILE A 68 6.81 -4.19 -22.72
CA ILE A 68 8.08 -3.78 -22.11
C ILE A 68 8.13 -2.26 -21.94
N GLN A 69 7.46 -1.53 -22.84
CA GLN A 69 7.23 -0.10 -22.72
C GLN A 69 6.57 0.27 -21.38
N ASN A 70 5.48 -0.41 -21.03
CA ASN A 70 4.79 -0.19 -19.76
C ASN A 70 5.65 -0.55 -18.55
N ALA A 71 6.47 -1.60 -18.66
CA ALA A 71 7.41 -1.99 -17.62
C ALA A 71 8.43 -0.87 -17.36
N PHE A 72 9.00 -0.31 -18.41
CA PHE A 72 9.94 0.82 -18.32
C PHE A 72 9.30 2.09 -17.80
N GLU A 73 8.06 2.38 -18.20
CA GLU A 73 7.31 3.51 -17.65
C GLU A 73 7.03 3.32 -16.15
N ALA A 74 6.66 2.12 -15.75
CA ALA A 74 6.47 1.77 -14.35
C ALA A 74 7.78 1.91 -13.55
N MET A 75 8.91 1.44 -14.10
CA MET A 75 10.24 1.62 -13.50
C MET A 75 10.61 3.09 -13.35
N ARG A 76 10.50 3.89 -14.41
CA ARG A 76 10.78 5.34 -14.37
C ARG A 76 9.88 6.07 -13.38
N TYR A 77 8.61 5.69 -13.31
CA TYR A 77 7.69 6.26 -12.32
C TYR A 77 8.12 5.90 -10.90
N GLN A 78 8.50 4.64 -10.66
CA GLN A 78 9.00 4.20 -9.36
C GLN A 78 10.22 5.03 -8.94
N GLU A 79 11.22 5.15 -9.81
CA GLU A 79 12.45 5.90 -9.53
C GLU A 79 12.15 7.35 -9.14
N LYS A 80 11.26 8.02 -9.90
CA LYS A 80 10.82 9.38 -9.59
C LYS A 80 10.13 9.49 -8.23
N GLN A 81 9.32 8.50 -7.86
CA GLN A 81 8.69 8.45 -6.53
C GLN A 81 9.71 8.27 -5.42
N MET A 82 10.71 7.39 -5.60
CA MET A 82 11.79 7.19 -4.63
C MET A 82 12.64 8.44 -4.44
N ASP A 83 12.98 9.12 -5.54
CA ASP A 83 13.77 10.35 -5.50
C ASP A 83 12.98 11.47 -4.81
N SER A 84 11.70 11.64 -5.15
CA SER A 84 10.82 12.62 -4.48
C SER A 84 10.68 12.35 -2.99
N TYR A 85 10.51 11.08 -2.61
CA TYR A 85 10.47 10.65 -1.20
C TYR A 85 11.80 10.91 -0.49
N SER A 86 12.94 10.63 -1.15
CA SER A 86 14.27 10.89 -0.59
C SER A 86 14.49 12.39 -0.33
N ARG A 87 14.12 13.24 -1.30
CA ARG A 87 14.17 14.70 -1.16
C ARG A 87 13.27 15.19 -0.02
N PHE A 88 12.06 14.63 0.09
CA PHE A 88 11.17 14.88 1.22
C PHE A 88 11.84 14.54 2.55
N LEU A 89 12.41 13.33 2.70
CA LEU A 89 13.08 12.93 3.94
C LEU A 89 14.25 13.86 4.31
N SER A 90 15.02 14.33 3.32
CA SER A 90 16.10 15.31 3.55
C SER A 90 15.57 16.67 4.00
N SER A 91 14.40 17.09 3.50
CA SER A 91 13.76 18.36 3.88
C SER A 91 13.19 18.36 5.32
N LEU A 92 12.93 17.18 5.90
CA LEU A 92 12.48 17.02 7.29
C LEU A 92 13.54 17.35 8.34
N THR A 93 14.69 17.87 7.94
CA THR A 93 15.75 18.30 8.86
C THR A 93 15.41 19.61 9.59
N GLY A 94 14.44 20.38 9.10
CA GLY A 94 13.84 21.52 9.82
C GLY A 94 12.56 21.15 10.56
N LYS A 95 12.27 21.84 11.68
CA LYS A 95 10.95 21.81 12.35
C LYS A 95 9.92 22.47 11.45
N ASN A 96 9.46 21.76 10.43
CA ASN A 96 8.34 22.22 9.62
C ASN A 96 7.03 21.74 10.27
N ASP A 97 6.12 22.68 10.50
CA ASP A 97 4.77 22.37 10.97
C ASP A 97 3.92 21.81 9.82
N HIS A 98 4.11 20.54 9.52
CA HIS A 98 3.29 19.81 8.55
C HIS A 98 1.97 19.30 9.17
N GLY A 99 1.70 19.66 10.42
CA GLY A 99 0.63 19.12 11.23
C GLY A 99 0.84 17.65 11.60
N THR A 100 0.06 17.17 12.57
CA THR A 100 0.06 15.76 12.95
C THR A 100 -0.63 14.91 11.88
N VAL A 101 -0.04 13.77 11.54
CA VAL A 101 -0.67 12.76 10.67
C VAL A 101 -1.28 11.65 11.53
N TYR A 102 -2.57 11.41 11.35
CA TYR A 102 -3.34 10.42 12.09
C TYR A 102 -3.48 9.12 11.28
N PHE A 103 -2.84 8.07 11.78
CA PHE A 103 -2.92 6.73 11.24
C PHE A 103 -3.96 5.88 11.97
N ARG A 104 -4.77 5.14 11.22
CA ARG A 104 -5.64 4.08 11.75
C ARG A 104 -5.17 2.72 11.28
N ILE A 105 -4.98 1.77 12.17
CA ILE A 105 -4.66 0.38 11.80
C ILE A 105 -5.94 -0.46 11.78
N MET A 106 -6.18 -1.13 10.65
CA MET A 106 -7.32 -2.00 10.38
C MET A 106 -6.86 -3.42 9.97
N PRO A 107 -7.73 -4.46 10.02
CA PRO A 107 -9.14 -4.43 10.39
C PRO A 107 -9.42 -4.16 11.88
N ASN A 108 -10.65 -3.73 12.16
CA ASN A 108 -11.17 -3.48 13.50
C ASN A 108 -11.93 -4.69 14.07
N THR A 109 -11.73 -5.87 13.49
CA THR A 109 -12.43 -7.10 13.87
C THR A 109 -12.17 -7.49 15.32
N ASN A 110 -13.04 -8.35 15.84
CA ASN A 110 -12.89 -8.90 17.16
C ASN A 110 -11.50 -9.59 17.26
N GLU A 111 -10.65 -9.26 18.24
CA GLU A 111 -9.39 -9.96 18.53
C GLU A 111 -9.59 -11.49 18.66
N VAL A 112 -10.81 -11.94 19.00
CA VAL A 112 -11.20 -13.35 19.04
C VAL A 112 -11.43 -13.93 17.63
N GLU A 113 -11.93 -13.13 16.69
CA GLU A 113 -12.15 -13.52 15.28
C GLU A 113 -10.87 -13.34 14.44
N MET A 114 -9.96 -12.45 14.87
CA MET A 114 -8.66 -12.29 14.25
C MET A 114 -7.87 -13.59 14.32
N SER A 115 -7.24 -13.93 13.21
CA SER A 115 -6.23 -14.98 13.25
C SER A 115 -5.13 -14.60 14.26
N PRO A 116 -4.49 -15.58 14.93
CA PRO A 116 -3.35 -15.30 15.80
C PRO A 116 -2.24 -14.50 15.09
N MET A 117 -2.18 -14.60 13.75
CA MET A 117 -1.25 -13.85 12.92
C MET A 117 -1.61 -12.37 12.85
N GLU A 118 -2.84 -12.03 12.52
CA GLU A 118 -3.31 -10.63 12.47
C GLU A 118 -3.17 -9.95 13.82
N LEU A 119 -3.53 -10.65 14.89
CA LEU A 119 -3.37 -10.15 16.26
C LEU A 119 -1.91 -9.86 16.59
N LEU A 120 -0.99 -10.76 16.22
CA LEU A 120 0.44 -10.55 16.40
C LEU A 120 0.96 -9.35 15.58
N LEU A 121 0.51 -9.23 14.33
CA LEU A 121 0.92 -8.14 13.44
C LEU A 121 0.44 -6.80 13.97
N ARG A 122 -0.82 -6.73 14.40
CA ARG A 122 -1.41 -5.56 15.04
C ARG A 122 -0.68 -5.18 16.31
N ARG A 123 -0.37 -6.15 17.18
CA ARG A 123 0.44 -5.91 18.40
C ARG A 123 1.83 -5.38 18.08
N LYS A 124 2.47 -5.88 17.02
CA LYS A 124 3.79 -5.37 16.58
C LYS A 124 3.70 -3.99 15.95
N ALA A 125 2.68 -3.76 15.15
CA ALA A 125 2.41 -2.48 14.49
C ALA A 125 2.11 -1.36 15.49
N THR A 126 1.46 -1.70 16.61
CA THR A 126 1.15 -0.78 17.72
C THR A 126 2.23 -0.74 18.81
N GLY A 127 3.07 -1.77 18.91
CA GLY A 127 4.13 -1.91 19.90
C GLY A 127 5.42 -1.17 19.54
N ILE A 128 5.33 -0.02 18.87
CA ILE A 128 6.48 0.81 18.47
C ILE A 128 7.00 1.56 19.71
N LYS A 129 7.62 0.85 20.65
CA LYS A 129 8.24 1.49 21.82
C LYS A 129 9.72 1.80 21.63
N ASP A 130 10.41 1.05 20.78
CA ASP A 130 11.89 1.04 20.75
C ASP A 130 12.53 1.85 19.61
N CYS A 131 11.81 2.78 19.00
CA CYS A 131 12.24 3.35 17.71
C CYS A 131 12.84 4.73 17.82
N ARG A 132 13.86 4.82 18.67
CA ARG A 132 14.69 6.02 18.84
C ARG A 132 15.55 6.35 17.61
N ILE A 133 15.69 5.44 16.63
CA ILE A 133 16.66 5.54 15.52
C ILE A 133 15.97 5.76 14.15
N SER A 134 14.64 5.79 14.07
CA SER A 134 13.95 5.95 12.78
C SER A 134 13.67 7.42 12.48
N PRO A 135 13.84 7.94 11.25
CA PRO A 135 13.50 9.32 10.87
C PRO A 135 12.07 9.75 11.21
N LEU A 136 11.18 8.80 11.52
CA LEU A 136 9.83 9.03 12.05
C LEU A 136 9.80 9.78 13.38
N ASN A 137 10.87 9.77 14.17
CA ASN A 137 10.94 10.54 15.42
C ASN A 137 10.99 12.07 15.16
N LYS A 138 11.28 12.50 13.94
CA LYS A 138 11.17 13.91 13.51
C LYS A 138 9.78 14.28 13.00
N LEU A 139 8.90 13.30 12.81
CA LEU A 139 7.58 13.47 12.23
C LEU A 139 6.52 13.50 13.32
N SER A 140 5.55 14.41 13.22
CA SER A 140 4.41 14.42 14.14
C SER A 140 3.36 13.43 13.66
N TRP A 141 3.26 12.26 14.29
CA TRP A 141 2.28 11.25 13.92
C TRP A 141 1.61 10.64 15.12
N ARG A 142 0.43 10.08 14.88
CA ARG A 142 -0.35 9.37 15.87
C ARG A 142 -0.96 8.13 15.26
N ILE A 143 -0.70 6.98 15.87
CA ILE A 143 -1.31 5.70 15.50
C ILE A 143 -2.43 5.40 16.48
N ILE A 144 -3.61 5.17 15.92
CA ILE A 144 -4.81 4.81 16.64
C ILE A 144 -5.19 3.37 16.25
N SER A 145 -5.32 2.53 17.26
CA SER A 145 -5.78 1.15 17.12
C SER A 145 -6.85 0.87 18.16
N SER A 146 -8.07 0.58 17.70
CA SER A 146 -9.19 0.26 18.59
C SER A 146 -9.23 -1.23 18.93
N SER A 147 -9.05 -1.60 20.19
CA SER A 147 -9.32 -2.97 20.63
C SER A 147 -10.84 -3.20 20.73
N VAL A 148 -11.23 -4.47 20.73
CA VAL A 148 -12.63 -4.92 20.85
C VAL A 148 -13.28 -4.44 22.15
N CYS A 149 -12.50 -4.34 23.23
CA CYS A 149 -13.00 -3.87 24.52
C CYS A 149 -13.29 -2.35 24.51
N GLY A 150 -13.37 -1.71 23.34
CA GLY A 150 -13.43 -0.26 23.17
C GLY A 150 -12.15 0.47 23.61
N LYS A 151 -11.09 -0.26 23.99
CA LYS A 151 -9.85 0.37 24.44
C LYS A 151 -9.09 0.85 23.21
N ILE A 152 -9.02 2.16 23.06
CA ILE A 152 -8.19 2.79 22.04
C ILE A 152 -6.75 2.80 22.56
N ARG A 153 -5.84 2.21 21.78
CA ARG A 153 -4.40 2.41 21.96
C ARG A 153 -3.97 3.54 21.06
N GLU A 154 -3.40 4.56 21.69
CA GLU A 154 -2.80 5.70 21.04
C GLU A 154 -1.28 5.59 21.22
N CYS A 155 -0.54 5.70 20.12
CA CYS A 155 0.91 5.82 20.14
C CYS A 155 1.28 7.04 19.31
N ASP A 156 2.13 7.90 19.84
CA ASP A 156 2.58 9.09 19.15
C ASP A 156 4.10 9.14 18.98
N SER A 157 4.56 10.16 18.26
CA SER A 157 5.96 10.44 18.03
C SER A 157 6.73 10.85 19.29
N SER A 158 6.06 11.34 20.34
CA SER A 158 6.68 11.67 21.64
C SER A 158 7.01 10.43 22.48
N HIS A 159 6.65 9.23 22.01
CA HIS A 159 6.86 7.96 22.72
C HIS A 159 6.06 7.84 24.03
N GLU A 160 5.07 8.70 24.26
CA GLU A 160 4.17 8.57 25.39
C GLU A 160 3.07 7.56 25.02
N VAL A 161 3.28 6.31 25.41
CA VAL A 161 2.24 5.28 25.28
C VAL A 161 1.24 5.45 26.41
N GLY A 162 0.30 6.39 26.22
CA GLY A 162 -0.87 6.53 27.07
C GLY A 162 -1.94 5.51 26.70
N ILE A 163 -2.30 4.60 27.61
CA ILE A 163 -3.57 3.87 27.50
C ILE A 163 -4.66 4.83 27.95
N LYS A 164 -5.25 5.57 27.01
CA LYS A 164 -6.42 6.39 27.30
C LYS A 164 -7.67 5.53 27.09
N SER A 165 -8.40 5.26 28.17
CA SER A 165 -9.78 4.80 28.05
C SER A 165 -10.61 5.97 27.53
N PHE A 166 -10.76 6.08 26.22
CA PHE A 166 -11.72 7.00 25.64
C PHE A 166 -13.13 6.51 26.02
N GLN A 167 -13.76 7.18 26.99
CA GLN A 167 -15.22 7.18 27.16
C GLN A 167 -15.91 8.16 26.20
N GLY A 168 -15.14 8.76 25.28
CA GLY A 168 -15.64 9.71 24.30
C GLY A 168 -16.56 9.05 23.28
N ASN A 169 -17.64 9.75 22.95
CA ASN A 169 -18.64 9.35 21.97
C ASN A 169 -17.95 8.92 20.65
N PRO A 170 -18.10 7.66 20.20
CA PRO A 170 -17.44 7.16 18.99
C PRO A 170 -17.77 7.98 17.73
N GLY A 171 -18.83 8.78 17.75
CA GLY A 171 -19.17 9.71 16.65
C GLY A 171 -18.21 10.88 16.45
N LYS A 172 -17.26 11.13 17.36
CA LYS A 172 -16.25 12.20 17.23
C LYS A 172 -14.85 11.65 16.92
N LEU A 173 -14.77 10.45 16.33
CA LEU A 173 -13.53 9.89 15.80
C LEU A 173 -12.95 10.90 14.80
N GLN A 174 -11.80 11.47 15.16
CA GLN A 174 -11.02 12.37 14.30
C GLN A 174 -10.90 11.76 12.90
N SER A 175 -11.04 12.60 11.87
CA SER A 175 -10.79 12.23 10.48
C SER A 175 -9.34 11.72 10.39
N TYR A 176 -9.19 10.41 10.21
CA TYR A 176 -7.88 9.80 10.01
C TYR A 176 -7.34 10.23 8.65
N ASP A 177 -6.07 10.61 8.57
CA ASP A 177 -5.45 10.96 7.29
C ASP A 177 -5.06 9.72 6.49
N CYS A 178 -4.61 8.67 7.19
CA CYS A 178 -4.13 7.45 6.56
C CYS A 178 -4.69 6.21 7.27
N ILE A 179 -5.32 5.31 6.50
CA ILE A 179 -5.77 4.01 6.96
C ILE A 179 -4.74 2.97 6.50
N ILE A 180 -4.22 2.18 7.44
CA ILE A 180 -3.32 1.06 7.16
C ILE A 180 -4.09 -0.24 7.37
N TYR A 181 -4.43 -0.91 6.29
CA TYR A 181 -5.16 -2.17 6.31
C TYR A 181 -4.18 -3.34 6.26
N LEU A 182 -4.06 -4.08 7.36
CA LEU A 182 -3.24 -5.29 7.43
C LEU A 182 -3.99 -6.45 6.79
N MET A 183 -3.40 -7.05 5.75
CA MET A 183 -4.01 -8.13 5.00
C MET A 183 -3.19 -9.42 5.13
N ASP A 184 -3.82 -10.48 5.65
CA ASP A 184 -3.34 -11.86 5.49
C ASP A 184 -4.09 -12.54 4.34
N THR A 185 -3.36 -12.84 3.27
CA THR A 185 -3.90 -13.51 2.06
C THR A 185 -4.59 -14.85 2.30
N ARG A 186 -4.44 -15.47 3.48
CA ARG A 186 -5.03 -16.78 3.79
C ARG A 186 -6.44 -16.71 4.37
N TRP A 187 -6.77 -15.61 5.03
CA TRP A 187 -7.95 -15.54 5.91
C TRP A 187 -8.86 -14.35 5.60
N MET A 188 -8.53 -13.58 4.56
CA MET A 188 -9.25 -12.33 4.32
C MET A 188 -10.64 -12.57 3.74
N SER A 189 -11.64 -12.02 4.43
CA SER A 189 -12.94 -11.72 3.85
C SER A 189 -12.83 -10.41 3.06
N ASN A 190 -13.18 -10.45 1.77
CA ASN A 190 -13.20 -9.25 0.93
C ASN A 190 -14.16 -8.17 1.44
N ASN A 191 -15.20 -8.56 2.18
CA ASN A 191 -16.26 -7.66 2.62
C ASN A 191 -15.75 -6.54 3.53
N ASP A 192 -14.82 -6.84 4.44
CA ASP A 192 -14.28 -5.85 5.39
C ASP A 192 -13.45 -4.79 4.67
N LEU A 193 -12.65 -5.21 3.68
CA LEU A 193 -11.86 -4.30 2.87
C LEU A 193 -12.75 -3.47 1.93
N ILE A 194 -13.77 -4.09 1.32
CA ILE A 194 -14.76 -3.38 0.49
C ILE A 194 -15.47 -2.31 1.31
N SER A 195 -15.99 -2.67 2.48
CA SER A 195 -16.62 -1.70 3.39
C SER A 195 -15.66 -0.59 3.81
N THR A 196 -14.39 -0.94 4.06
CA THR A 196 -13.34 0.06 4.33
C THR A 196 -13.18 1.01 3.13
N LEU A 197 -13.07 0.48 1.91
CA LEU A 197 -12.92 1.25 0.67
C LEU A 197 -14.11 2.19 0.42
N GLU A 198 -15.33 1.70 0.62
CA GLU A 198 -16.56 2.48 0.47
C GLU A 198 -16.68 3.60 1.51
N SER A 199 -16.11 3.39 2.70
CA SER A 199 -16.10 4.39 3.79
C SER A 199 -14.99 5.44 3.68
N LEU A 200 -14.03 5.28 2.75
CA LEU A 200 -12.90 6.21 2.62
C LEU A 200 -13.36 7.57 2.12
N ALA A 201 -13.12 8.60 2.92
CA ALA A 201 -13.29 9.97 2.46
C ALA A 201 -12.20 10.32 1.44
N PRO A 202 -12.49 11.21 0.46
CA PRO A 202 -11.56 11.52 -0.61
C PRO A 202 -10.16 11.91 -0.13
N HIS A 203 -10.04 12.68 0.95
CA HIS A 203 -8.76 13.16 1.50
C HIS A 203 -7.90 12.08 2.16
N GLN A 204 -8.49 10.96 2.57
CA GLN A 204 -7.78 9.90 3.30
C GLN A 204 -6.88 9.11 2.36
N ILE A 205 -5.89 8.39 2.87
CA ILE A 205 -5.03 7.52 2.07
C ILE A 205 -5.13 6.11 2.58
N LEU A 206 -5.23 5.12 1.68
CA LEU A 206 -5.26 3.72 2.05
C LEU A 206 -3.91 3.04 1.78
N VAL A 207 -3.32 2.43 2.80
CA VAL A 207 -2.15 1.57 2.64
C VAL A 207 -2.52 0.14 3.00
N ILE A 208 -2.58 -0.74 2.01
CA ILE A 208 -2.87 -2.16 2.18
C ILE A 208 -1.55 -2.89 2.38
N VAL A 209 -1.32 -3.44 3.57
CA VAL A 209 -0.08 -4.15 3.90
C VAL A 209 -0.35 -5.65 3.88
N VAL A 210 0.06 -6.28 2.79
CA VAL A 210 0.04 -7.72 2.61
C VAL A 210 1.17 -8.33 3.42
N VAL A 211 0.84 -9.15 4.40
CA VAL A 211 1.84 -9.82 5.23
C VAL A 211 2.00 -11.27 4.80
N GLU A 212 3.22 -11.59 4.35
CA GLU A 212 3.55 -12.93 3.89
C GLU A 212 4.28 -13.71 4.98
N GLU A 213 3.82 -14.92 5.27
CA GLU A 213 4.55 -15.84 6.13
C GLU A 213 5.72 -16.52 5.40
N SER A 214 6.91 -16.45 5.99
CA SER A 214 8.17 -16.93 5.40
C SER A 214 8.27 -18.45 5.17
N ARG A 215 7.28 -19.24 5.61
CA ARG A 215 7.36 -20.72 5.64
C ARG A 215 6.98 -21.40 4.32
N LYS A 216 6.31 -20.72 3.40
CA LYS A 216 5.89 -21.30 2.11
C LYS A 216 6.99 -21.14 1.05
N LYS A 217 6.94 -21.95 -0.01
CA LYS A 217 7.79 -21.79 -1.21
C LYS A 217 7.91 -20.31 -1.57
N LYS A 218 9.14 -19.87 -1.83
CA LYS A 218 9.52 -18.46 -1.98
C LYS A 218 8.88 -17.88 -3.25
N LYS A 219 7.61 -17.46 -3.16
CA LYS A 219 7.01 -16.63 -4.19
C LYS A 219 7.75 -15.29 -4.23
N CYS A 220 7.88 -14.76 -5.43
CA CYS A 220 8.46 -13.44 -5.63
C CYS A 220 7.46 -12.36 -5.16
N MET A 221 7.91 -11.10 -5.05
CA MET A 221 7.02 -10.01 -4.62
C MET A 221 5.93 -9.73 -5.67
N VAL A 222 6.27 -9.81 -6.97
CA VAL A 222 5.32 -9.57 -8.06
C VAL A 222 4.16 -10.55 -8.04
N GLN A 223 4.45 -11.84 -7.87
CA GLN A 223 3.43 -12.89 -7.73
C GLN A 223 2.50 -12.60 -6.57
N ARG A 224 3.02 -12.06 -5.46
CA ARG A 224 2.19 -11.68 -4.32
C ARG A 224 1.28 -10.51 -4.63
N PHE A 225 1.78 -9.50 -5.34
CA PHE A 225 0.93 -8.41 -5.79
C PHE A 225 -0.16 -8.90 -6.73
N VAL A 226 0.18 -9.74 -7.71
CA VAL A 226 -0.80 -10.32 -8.65
C VAL A 226 -1.84 -11.18 -7.92
N GLU A 227 -1.41 -12.07 -7.02
CA GLU A 227 -2.33 -12.87 -6.20
C GLU A 227 -3.25 -12.00 -5.35
N THR A 228 -2.69 -10.96 -4.73
CA THR A 228 -3.48 -10.04 -3.92
C THR A 228 -4.48 -9.29 -4.77
N LEU A 229 -4.05 -8.73 -5.90
CA LEU A 229 -4.95 -8.05 -6.83
C LEU A 229 -6.06 -8.98 -7.30
N ARG A 230 -5.78 -10.26 -7.59
CA ARG A 230 -6.82 -11.24 -7.95
C ARG A 230 -7.82 -11.48 -6.82
N ILE A 231 -7.36 -11.61 -5.58
CA ILE A 231 -8.25 -11.72 -4.40
C ILE A 231 -9.15 -10.49 -4.34
N LEU A 232 -8.62 -9.30 -4.66
CA LEU A 232 -9.34 -8.04 -4.71
C LEU A 232 -10.16 -7.83 -5.99
N GLY A 233 -10.38 -8.86 -6.79
CA GLY A 233 -11.00 -8.78 -8.11
C GLY A 233 -10.00 -8.40 -9.21
N VAL A 234 -10.14 -9.01 -10.39
CA VAL A 234 -9.33 -8.69 -11.57
C VAL A 234 -9.30 -7.17 -11.77
N PHE A 235 -8.16 -6.58 -12.11
CA PHE A 235 -7.92 -5.13 -12.08
C PHE A 235 -9.04 -4.27 -12.69
N GLY A 236 -9.69 -4.74 -13.77
CA GLY A 236 -10.86 -4.10 -14.38
C GLY A 236 -12.04 -3.89 -13.43
N ASN A 237 -12.29 -4.85 -12.56
CA ASN A 237 -13.44 -4.94 -11.66
C ASN A 237 -13.04 -4.85 -10.18
N SER A 238 -11.77 -4.49 -9.89
CA SER A 238 -11.30 -4.40 -8.51
C SER A 238 -11.93 -3.20 -7.80
N PRO A 239 -12.44 -3.33 -6.56
CA PRO A 239 -12.86 -2.19 -5.75
C PRO A 239 -11.75 -1.13 -5.55
N LEU A 240 -10.48 -1.51 -5.75
CA LEU A 240 -9.36 -0.58 -5.73
C LEU A 240 -9.33 0.38 -6.92
N THR A 241 -9.79 -0.02 -8.10
CA THR A 241 -9.77 0.87 -9.26
C THR A 241 -10.85 1.94 -9.17
N SER A 242 -12.01 1.59 -8.60
CA SER A 242 -13.13 2.52 -8.32
C SER A 242 -12.91 3.37 -7.06
N ALA A 243 -12.00 2.98 -6.16
CA ALA A 243 -11.73 3.74 -4.94
C ALA A 243 -11.45 5.23 -5.25
N PRO A 244 -12.16 6.16 -4.56
CA PRO A 244 -12.05 7.61 -4.82
C PRO A 244 -10.72 8.19 -4.34
N THR A 245 -9.91 7.38 -3.66
CA THR A 245 -8.66 7.81 -3.06
C THR A 245 -7.44 7.06 -3.58
N ASN A 246 -6.28 7.67 -3.37
CA ASN A 246 -4.99 7.05 -3.57
C ASN A 246 -4.81 5.89 -2.58
N TRP A 247 -4.28 4.80 -3.12
CA TRP A 247 -3.93 3.64 -2.33
C TRP A 247 -2.56 3.11 -2.72
N ARG A 248 -1.90 2.49 -1.75
CA ARG A 248 -0.66 1.72 -1.94
C ARG A 248 -0.82 0.32 -1.39
N LEU A 249 -0.39 -0.65 -2.16
CA LEU A 249 -0.25 -2.05 -1.79
C LEU A 249 1.21 -2.30 -1.41
N TRP A 250 1.46 -2.71 -0.17
CA TRP A 250 2.77 -3.03 0.37
C TRP A 250 2.85 -4.52 0.66
N CYS A 251 3.99 -5.14 0.38
CA CYS A 251 4.22 -6.53 0.75
C CYS A 251 5.35 -6.66 1.76
N ILE A 252 5.04 -7.18 2.94
CA ILE A 252 6.01 -7.40 4.01
C ILE A 252 6.17 -8.89 4.28
N LYS A 253 7.37 -9.39 4.00
CA LYS A 253 7.79 -10.72 4.47
C LYS A 253 7.93 -10.71 5.97
N ARG A 254 7.18 -11.58 6.64
CA ARG A 254 7.26 -11.82 8.07
C ARG A 254 8.59 -12.48 8.42
N SER A 255 9.54 -11.65 8.81
CA SER A 255 10.78 -12.07 9.46
C SER A 255 10.75 -11.53 10.88
N ARG A 256 11.04 -12.38 11.88
CA ARG A 256 10.99 -11.99 13.31
C ARG A 256 11.76 -10.69 13.59
N ARG A 257 12.90 -10.48 12.91
CA ARG A 257 13.76 -9.29 13.07
C ARG A 257 13.51 -8.19 12.02
N LYS A 258 13.13 -8.52 10.79
CA LYS A 258 13.02 -7.52 9.69
C LYS A 258 11.65 -6.87 9.57
N PHE A 259 10.62 -7.38 10.24
CA PHE A 259 9.26 -6.82 10.18
C PHE A 259 9.24 -5.35 10.60
N ILE A 260 9.86 -5.03 11.75
CA ILE A 260 9.85 -3.69 12.34
C ILE A 260 10.47 -2.65 11.38
N LYS A 261 11.63 -2.95 10.78
CA LYS A 261 12.29 -2.05 9.82
C LYS A 261 11.40 -1.76 8.61
N LYS A 262 10.74 -2.79 8.05
CA LYS A 262 9.83 -2.62 6.92
C LYS A 262 8.53 -1.91 7.29
N TRP A 263 8.03 -2.14 8.50
CA TRP A 263 6.87 -1.47 9.04
C TRP A 263 7.08 0.04 9.15
N PHE A 264 8.28 0.49 9.54
CA PHE A 264 8.58 1.92 9.52
C PHE A 264 8.55 2.52 8.13
N SER A 265 9.05 1.79 7.14
CA SER A 265 8.97 2.27 5.78
C SER A 265 7.50 2.44 5.36
N VAL A 266 6.58 1.55 5.73
CA VAL A 266 5.13 1.75 5.51
C VAL A 266 4.65 3.07 6.10
N LEU A 267 4.96 3.31 7.38
CA LEU A 267 4.52 4.52 8.09
C LEU A 267 5.10 5.80 7.47
N GLN A 268 6.37 5.79 7.11
CA GLN A 268 7.01 6.94 6.47
C GLN A 268 6.42 7.25 5.09
N TRP A 269 6.15 6.22 4.29
CA TRP A 269 5.51 6.39 3.00
C TRP A 269 4.07 6.88 3.14
N GLY A 270 3.29 6.31 4.06
CA GLY A 270 1.95 6.81 4.37
C GLY A 270 1.97 8.27 4.84
N TYR A 271 2.95 8.65 5.67
CA TYR A 271 3.14 10.03 6.08
C TYR A 271 3.44 10.95 4.89
N TYR A 272 4.40 10.55 4.06
CA TYR A 272 4.78 11.28 2.85
C TYR A 272 3.57 11.51 1.95
N ASP A 273 2.78 10.47 1.68
CA ASP A 273 1.60 10.57 0.83
C ASP A 273 0.58 11.58 1.37
N VAL A 274 0.36 11.57 2.70
CA VAL A 274 -0.55 12.52 3.36
C VAL A 274 -0.06 13.95 3.19
N ILE A 275 1.24 14.20 3.42
CA ILE A 275 1.80 15.55 3.30
C ILE A 275 1.77 16.04 1.85
N CYS A 276 2.16 15.21 0.88
CA CYS A 276 2.06 15.56 -0.54
C CYS A 276 0.63 15.96 -0.91
N ARG A 277 -0.35 15.19 -0.45
CA ARG A 277 -1.76 15.49 -0.71
C ARG A 277 -2.22 16.80 -0.08
N ARG A 278 -1.82 17.08 1.17
CA ARG A 278 -2.13 18.34 1.84
C ARG A 278 -1.53 19.53 1.08
N LEU A 279 -0.31 19.39 0.57
CA LEU A 279 0.35 20.42 -0.23
C LEU A 279 -0.36 20.67 -1.57
N GLU A 280 -0.74 19.61 -2.29
CA GLU A 280 -1.53 19.70 -3.53
C GLU A 280 -2.87 20.41 -3.29
N SER A 281 -3.56 20.05 -2.20
CA SER A 281 -4.85 20.65 -1.83
C SER A 281 -4.71 22.14 -1.50
N SER A 282 -3.61 22.52 -0.85
CA SER A 282 -3.33 23.92 -0.49
C SER A 282 -3.03 24.80 -1.71
N GLN A 283 -2.43 24.23 -2.75
CA GLN A 283 -2.16 24.94 -4.01
C GLN A 283 -3.46 25.16 -4.80
N ASN A 284 -4.32 24.14 -4.88
CA ASN A 284 -5.58 24.23 -5.61
C ASN A 284 -6.60 25.18 -4.96
N GLY A 285 -6.55 25.36 -3.63
CA GLY A 285 -7.45 26.28 -2.92
C GLY A 285 -7.13 27.77 -3.15
N ARG A 286 -5.94 28.12 -3.62
CA ARG A 286 -5.53 29.52 -3.85
C ARG A 286 -5.91 30.08 -5.22
N SER A 287 -6.45 29.26 -6.11
CA SER A 287 -6.83 29.66 -7.46
C SER A 287 -8.32 29.97 -7.62
N ILE A 288 -9.04 30.33 -6.56
CA ILE A 288 -10.40 30.87 -6.72
C ILE A 288 -10.23 32.29 -7.28
N PRO A 289 -10.68 32.57 -8.52
CA PRO A 289 -10.64 33.92 -9.06
C PRO A 289 -11.57 34.77 -8.21
N THR A 290 -11.02 35.85 -7.66
CA THR A 290 -11.82 36.97 -7.17
C THR A 290 -12.50 37.57 -8.40
N ASN A 291 -13.81 37.29 -8.55
CA ASN A 291 -14.68 38.06 -9.43
C ASN A 291 -14.85 39.48 -8.89
#